data_AF-A0A7S7UJB6-F1
#
_entry.id   AF-A0A7S7UJB6-F1
#
_cell.length_a   1.000
_cell.length_b   1.000
_cell.length_c   1.000
_cell.angle_alpha   90.00
_cell.angle_beta   90.00
_cell.angle_gamma   90.00
#
_symmetry.space_group_name_H-M   'P 1'
#
loop_
_entity.id
_entity.type
_entity.pdbx_description
1 polymer ?
#
loop_
_entity_poly.entity_id
_entity_poly.type
_entity_poly.pdbx_seq_one_letter_code
_entity_poly.pdbx_strand_id
1 'polypeptide(L)'
;MEIIDKQFAALQQHFPLARRTPMSNGAVLVEIPEFDLPEGWSIAKGTVIFLLPPGYPSAQPDCFWLEPGPVRLVDGGAPTASNDANPVPGGEPRGTWFSWHLQSWNPNRDNMLTYVNVIAQRLNPAR
;
A
#
# COMPACT_ATOMS: atom_id res chain seq x y z
N MET A 1 20.57 9.11 10.59
CA MET A 1 19.56 8.08 10.25
C MET A 1 18.68 8.68 9.17
N GLU A 2 18.61 8.03 8.01
CA GLU A 2 17.83 8.53 6.87
C GLU A 2 16.33 8.60 7.24
N ILE A 3 15.60 9.55 6.63
CA ILE A 3 14.17 9.77 6.94
C ILE A 3 13.34 8.50 6.73
N ILE A 4 13.66 7.71 5.71
CA ILE A 4 13.03 6.42 5.41
C ILE A 4 13.26 5.41 6.54
N ASP A 5 14.45 5.36 7.15
CA ASP A 5 14.74 4.47 8.29
C ASP A 5 13.91 4.84 9.51
N LYS A 6 13.87 6.13 9.84
CA LYS A 6 13.11 6.61 10.98
C LYS A 6 11.62 6.30 10.84
N GLN A 7 11.04 6.61 9.68
CA GLN A 7 9.62 6.41 9.45
C GLN A 7 9.26 4.93 9.34
N PHE A 8 10.12 4.11 8.75
CA PHE A 8 9.89 2.67 8.69
C PHE A 8 9.98 2.01 10.08
N ALA A 9 10.92 2.44 10.93
CA ALA A 9 10.97 1.97 12.32
C ALA A 9 9.67 2.31 13.08
N ALA A 10 9.09 3.49 12.86
CA ALA A 10 7.78 3.84 13.43
C ALA A 10 6.64 2.99 12.84
N LEU A 11 6.66 2.71 11.53
CA LEU A 11 5.71 1.79 10.90
C LEU A 11 5.77 0.40 11.56
N GLN A 12 6.97 -0.12 11.80
CA GLN A 12 7.17 -1.44 12.42
C GLN A 12 6.69 -1.54 13.88
N GLN A 13 6.54 -0.42 14.59
CA GLN A 13 5.91 -0.42 15.91
C GLN A 13 4.42 -0.80 15.84
N HIS A 14 3.75 -0.48 14.74
CA HIS A 14 2.34 -0.83 14.49
C HIS A 14 2.19 -2.12 13.67
N PHE A 15 3.12 -2.36 12.75
CA PHE A 15 3.13 -3.53 11.87
C PHE A 15 4.48 -4.24 11.97
N PRO A 16 4.69 -5.09 12.99
CA PRO A 16 6.00 -5.72 13.26
C PRO A 16 6.53 -6.57 12.11
N LEU A 17 5.63 -7.11 11.28
CA LEU A 17 5.96 -7.92 10.11
C LEU A 17 6.21 -7.11 8.84
N ALA A 18 6.09 -5.77 8.89
CA ALA A 18 6.33 -4.93 7.73
C ALA A 18 7.78 -5.06 7.25
N ARG A 19 7.94 -5.07 5.93
CA ARG A 19 9.21 -5.21 5.22
C ARG A 19 9.39 -4.05 4.25
N ARG A 20 10.64 -3.74 3.96
CA ARG A 20 11.00 -2.83 2.88
C ARG A 20 12.15 -3.38 2.05
N THR A 21 12.09 -3.14 0.75
CA THR A 21 13.08 -3.61 -0.22
C THR A 21 13.47 -2.45 -1.13
N PRO A 22 14.71 -1.96 -1.08
CA PRO A 22 15.20 -0.98 -2.05
C PRO A 22 15.16 -1.56 -3.48
N MET A 23 14.79 -0.72 -4.44
CA MET A 23 14.66 -1.11 -5.85
C MET A 23 15.72 -0.44 -6.72
N SER A 24 16.03 -1.05 -7.86
CA SER A 24 17.04 -0.56 -8.81
C SER A 24 16.72 0.80 -9.41
N ASN A 25 15.45 1.19 -9.45
CA ASN A 25 14.98 2.49 -9.96
C ASN A 25 14.99 3.60 -8.89
N GLY A 26 15.53 3.33 -7.70
CA GLY A 26 15.59 4.29 -6.58
C GLY A 26 14.30 4.38 -5.76
N ALA A 27 13.26 3.61 -6.09
CA ALA A 27 12.10 3.45 -5.24
C ALA A 27 12.40 2.49 -4.07
N VAL A 28 11.52 2.49 -3.08
CA VAL A 28 11.51 1.49 -2.00
C VAL A 28 10.16 0.81 -1.97
N LEU A 29 10.14 -0.50 -2.13
CA LEU A 29 8.95 -1.33 -1.93
C LEU A 29 8.68 -1.47 -0.44
N VAL A 30 7.44 -1.28 -0.02
CA VAL A 30 6.98 -1.52 1.35
C VAL A 30 5.88 -2.57 1.29
N GLU A 31 6.01 -3.62 2.10
CA GLU A 31 5.04 -4.69 2.24
C GLU A 31 4.59 -4.75 3.70
N ILE A 32 3.27 -4.75 3.94
CA ILE A 32 2.65 -4.85 5.27
C ILE A 32 1.77 -6.11 5.27
N PRO A 33 2.31 -7.26 5.72
CA PRO A 33 1.54 -8.49 5.88
C PRO A 33 0.52 -8.39 7.01
N GLU A 34 -0.47 -9.29 6.98
CA GLU A 34 -1.51 -9.43 8.00
C GLU A 34 -2.33 -8.15 8.26
N PHE A 35 -2.44 -7.29 7.24
CA PHE A 35 -3.28 -6.11 7.30
C PHE A 35 -4.76 -6.52 7.33
N ASP A 36 -5.49 -6.11 8.38
CA ASP A 36 -6.91 -6.40 8.52
C ASP A 36 -7.74 -5.64 7.48
N LEU A 37 -8.60 -6.36 6.76
CA LEU A 37 -9.61 -5.79 5.89
C LEU A 37 -10.95 -5.74 6.64
N PRO A 38 -11.73 -4.65 6.48
CA PRO A 38 -13.04 -4.55 7.11
C PRO A 38 -14.05 -5.57 6.52
N GLU A 39 -15.24 -5.63 7.09
CA GLU A 39 -16.33 -6.42 6.52
C GLU A 39 -16.67 -5.97 5.08
N GLY A 40 -17.06 -6.94 4.24
CA GLY A 40 -17.45 -6.72 2.85
C GLY A 40 -16.37 -7.07 1.82
N TRP A 41 -15.16 -7.42 2.25
CA TRP A 41 -14.12 -8.00 1.40
C TRP A 41 -14.20 -9.54 1.40
N SER A 42 -13.72 -10.17 0.33
CA SER A 42 -13.67 -11.64 0.19
C SER A 42 -12.62 -12.31 1.08
N ILE A 43 -11.72 -11.52 1.68
CA ILE A 43 -10.66 -11.94 2.60
C ILE A 43 -10.68 -11.02 3.83
N ALA A 44 -10.37 -11.57 5.00
CA ALA A 44 -10.30 -10.81 6.25
C ALA A 44 -8.93 -10.15 6.48
N LYS A 45 -7.87 -10.71 5.90
CA LYS A 45 -6.49 -10.22 6.02
C LYS A 45 -5.77 -10.33 4.68
N GLY A 46 -4.85 -9.42 4.43
CA GLY A 46 -3.99 -9.43 3.26
C GLY A 46 -2.65 -8.76 3.49
N THR A 47 -1.83 -8.72 2.45
CA THR A 47 -0.60 -7.93 2.40
C THR A 47 -0.86 -6.67 1.62
N VAL A 48 -0.74 -5.51 2.28
CA VAL A 48 -0.72 -4.21 1.61
C VAL A 48 0.67 -3.97 1.05
N ILE A 49 0.76 -3.61 -0.23
CA ILE A 49 2.03 -3.32 -0.91
C ILE A 49 1.94 -1.91 -1.51
N PHE A 50 2.96 -1.09 -1.30
CA PHE A 50 3.08 0.21 -1.95
C PHE A 50 4.55 0.62 -2.17
N LEU A 51 4.74 1.66 -2.97
CA LEU A 51 6.05 2.20 -3.28
C LEU A 51 6.27 3.56 -2.61
N LEU A 52 7.46 3.75 -2.06
CA LEU A 52 8.03 5.07 -1.85
C LEU A 52 8.77 5.46 -3.13
N PRO A 53 8.34 6.51 -3.86
CA PRO A 53 8.98 6.88 -5.12
C PRO A 53 10.38 7.44 -4.90
N PRO A 54 11.22 7.50 -5.95
CA PRO A 54 12.42 8.30 -5.94
C PRO A 54 12.11 9.75 -5.53
N GLY A 55 12.83 10.27 -4.53
CA GLY A 55 12.59 11.61 -3.99
C GLY A 55 11.59 11.68 -2.83
N TYR A 56 11.09 10.56 -2.32
CA TYR A 56 10.35 10.51 -1.07
C TYR A 56 11.17 11.13 0.10
N PRO A 57 10.57 11.96 0.99
CA PRO A 57 9.15 12.28 1.08
C PRO A 57 8.69 13.45 0.20
N SER A 58 9.58 14.17 -0.49
CA SER A 58 9.18 15.27 -1.38
C SER A 58 8.28 14.80 -2.53
N ALA A 59 8.51 13.58 -3.03
CA ALA A 59 7.61 12.87 -3.92
C ALA A 59 6.64 11.98 -3.12
N GLN A 60 5.34 12.09 -3.42
CA GLN A 60 4.30 11.38 -2.71
C GLN A 60 4.15 9.92 -3.20
N PRO A 61 3.84 8.96 -2.31
CA PRO A 61 3.40 7.63 -2.72
C PRO A 61 2.13 7.69 -3.57
N ASP A 62 1.94 6.68 -4.41
CA ASP A 62 0.79 6.58 -5.30
C ASP A 62 0.39 5.13 -5.53
N CYS A 63 -0.93 4.89 -5.59
CA CYS A 63 -1.53 3.57 -5.74
C CYS A 63 -1.04 2.52 -4.71
N PHE A 64 -1.65 1.34 -4.70
CA PHE A 64 -1.20 0.22 -3.87
C PHE A 64 -1.75 -1.11 -4.41
N TRP A 65 -1.26 -2.22 -3.85
CA TRP A 65 -1.74 -3.56 -4.15
C TRP A 65 -2.18 -4.27 -2.86
N LEU A 66 -3.09 -5.22 -3.02
CA LEU A 66 -3.46 -6.18 -1.98
C LEU A 66 -3.22 -7.61 -2.43
N GLU A 67 -2.65 -8.41 -1.54
CA GLU A 67 -2.45 -9.84 -1.73
C GLU A 67 -3.06 -10.69 -0.62
N PRO A 68 -3.41 -11.96 -0.88
CA PRO A 68 -3.36 -12.63 -2.19
C PRO A 68 -4.45 -12.10 -3.14
N GLY A 69 -4.10 -11.97 -4.42
CA GLY A 69 -5.04 -11.59 -5.48
C GLY A 69 -5.59 -12.82 -6.22
N PRO A 70 -6.76 -12.69 -6.88
CA PRO A 70 -7.62 -11.51 -6.92
C PRO A 70 -8.38 -11.27 -5.61
N VAL A 71 -8.39 -10.02 -5.13
CA VAL A 71 -9.25 -9.55 -4.03
C VAL A 71 -10.57 -9.06 -4.61
N ARG A 72 -11.67 -9.49 -3.99
CA ARG A 72 -13.03 -9.14 -4.41
C ARG A 72 -13.85 -8.61 -3.24
N LEU A 73 -14.98 -8.03 -3.55
CA LEU A 73 -16.04 -7.80 -2.57
C LEU A 73 -16.70 -9.13 -2.22
N VAL A 74 -17.42 -9.18 -1.10
CA VAL A 74 -18.09 -10.40 -0.60
C VAL A 74 -19.13 -10.96 -1.59
N ASP A 75 -19.69 -10.12 -2.45
CA ASP A 75 -20.61 -10.50 -3.53
C ASP A 75 -19.89 -11.00 -4.81
N GLY A 76 -18.55 -11.06 -4.78
CA GLY A 76 -17.71 -11.45 -5.91
C GLY A 76 -17.36 -10.31 -6.86
N GLY A 77 -17.88 -9.10 -6.63
CA GLY A 77 -17.63 -7.91 -7.43
C GLY A 77 -16.17 -7.47 -7.41
N ALA A 78 -15.70 -6.91 -8.52
CA ALA A 78 -14.40 -6.24 -8.56
C ALA A 78 -14.48 -4.93 -7.76
N PRO A 79 -13.47 -4.61 -6.93
CA PRO A 79 -13.42 -3.35 -6.22
C PRO A 79 -13.31 -2.15 -7.18
N THR A 80 -13.80 -0.99 -6.77
CA THR A 80 -13.77 0.24 -7.55
C THR A 80 -12.33 0.66 -7.83
N ALA A 81 -12.07 1.17 -9.03
CA ALA A 81 -10.75 1.67 -9.43
C ALA A 81 -9.64 0.63 -9.20
N SER A 82 -9.94 -0.65 -9.43
CA SER A 82 -9.00 -1.76 -9.26
C SER A 82 -8.88 -2.63 -10.51
N ASN A 83 -7.78 -3.38 -10.62
CA ASN A 83 -7.64 -4.49 -11.56
C ASN A 83 -6.52 -5.43 -11.11
N ASP A 84 -6.47 -6.63 -11.70
CA ASP A 84 -5.47 -7.66 -11.36
C ASP A 84 -4.32 -7.74 -12.40
N ALA A 85 -4.29 -6.80 -13.34
CA ALA A 85 -3.34 -6.83 -14.46
C ALA A 85 -2.13 -5.90 -14.26
N ASN A 86 -2.23 -4.89 -13.38
CA ASN A 86 -1.12 -3.98 -13.11
C ASN A 86 -0.09 -4.63 -12.17
N PRO A 87 1.14 -4.88 -12.63
CA PRO A 87 2.17 -5.46 -11.79
C PRO A 87 2.74 -4.43 -10.80
N VAL A 88 3.24 -4.94 -9.67
CA VAL A 88 4.21 -4.18 -8.88
C VAL A 88 5.44 -3.94 -9.77
N PRO A 89 5.96 -2.71 -9.86
CA PRO A 89 7.09 -2.41 -10.75
C PRO A 89 8.26 -3.37 -10.60
N GLY A 90 8.77 -3.88 -11.72
CA GLY A 90 9.87 -4.85 -11.74
C GLY A 90 9.47 -6.31 -11.44
N GLY A 91 8.18 -6.62 -11.35
CA GLY A 91 7.66 -7.98 -11.21
C GLY A 91 6.53 -8.31 -12.17
N GLU A 92 5.98 -9.52 -12.02
CA GLU A 92 4.76 -9.95 -12.71
C GLU A 92 3.50 -9.48 -11.97
N PRO A 93 2.34 -9.43 -12.65
CA PRO A 93 1.06 -9.14 -11.99
C PRO A 93 0.83 -10.06 -10.79
N ARG A 94 0.74 -9.44 -9.61
CA ARG A 94 0.47 -10.12 -8.33
C ARG A 94 -0.45 -9.22 -7.49
N GLY A 95 -1.45 -9.84 -6.86
CA GLY A 95 -2.46 -9.10 -6.11
C GLY A 95 -3.47 -8.35 -6.97
N THR A 96 -4.34 -7.61 -6.29
CA THR A 96 -5.25 -6.63 -6.91
C THR A 96 -4.68 -5.24 -6.69
N TRP A 97 -4.43 -4.54 -7.79
CA TRP A 97 -3.97 -3.15 -7.81
C TRP A 97 -5.14 -2.18 -7.63
N PHE A 98 -4.91 -1.11 -6.89
CA PHE A 98 -5.85 -0.01 -6.68
C PHE A 98 -5.26 1.30 -7.20
N SER A 99 -5.95 1.91 -8.16
CA SER A 99 -5.71 3.29 -8.62
C SER A 99 -6.20 4.25 -7.55
N TRP A 100 -5.29 4.77 -6.74
CA TRP A 100 -5.63 5.68 -5.65
C TRP A 100 -4.61 6.80 -5.53
N HIS A 101 -5.03 7.99 -5.97
CA HIS A 101 -4.18 9.17 -6.08
C HIS A 101 -4.45 10.16 -4.94
N LEU A 102 -3.41 10.51 -4.18
CA LEU A 102 -3.51 11.49 -3.10
C LEU A 102 -3.87 12.88 -3.65
N GLN A 103 -4.84 13.53 -3.02
CA GLN A 103 -5.22 14.91 -3.33
C GLN A 103 -4.28 15.94 -2.68
N SER A 104 -3.64 15.57 -1.57
CA SER A 104 -2.69 16.42 -0.87
C SER A 104 -1.62 15.57 -0.19
N TRP A 105 -0.37 16.06 -0.26
CA TRP A 105 0.76 15.52 0.47
C TRP A 105 1.69 16.66 0.89
N ASN A 106 2.07 16.69 2.16
CA ASN A 106 3.00 17.65 2.71
C ASN A 106 4.22 16.92 3.29
N PRO A 107 5.40 16.99 2.64
CA PRO A 107 6.59 16.24 3.07
C PRO A 107 7.11 16.61 4.46
N ASN A 108 6.66 17.75 5.03
CA ASN A 108 7.03 18.17 6.38
C ASN A 108 6.12 17.60 7.46
N ARG A 109 4.98 16.98 7.10
CA ARG A 109 3.98 16.44 8.04
C ARG A 109 3.66 14.98 7.75
N ASP A 110 3.47 14.66 6.48
CA ASP A 110 3.00 13.35 6.04
C ASP A 110 4.16 12.37 5.89
N ASN A 111 3.87 11.10 6.17
CA ASN A 111 4.85 10.03 6.28
C ASN A 111 4.25 8.66 5.89
N MET A 112 5.01 7.58 6.02
CA MET A 112 4.53 6.23 5.69
C MET A 112 3.23 5.86 6.41
N LEU A 113 3.11 6.15 7.71
CA LEU A 113 1.87 5.90 8.48
C LEU A 113 0.69 6.73 7.97
N THR A 114 0.94 7.94 7.50
CA THR A 114 -0.08 8.77 6.85
C THR A 114 -0.62 8.08 5.60
N TYR A 115 0.28 7.54 4.77
CA TYR A 115 -0.14 6.81 3.57
C TYR A 115 -0.85 5.50 3.89
N VAL A 116 -0.41 4.76 4.92
CA VAL A 116 -1.12 3.56 5.39
C VAL A 116 -2.53 3.91 5.87
N ASN A 117 -2.72 5.04 6.53
CA ASN A 117 -4.06 5.51 6.90
C ASN A 117 -4.92 5.85 5.68
N VAL A 118 -4.33 6.43 4.62
CA VAL A 118 -5.04 6.64 3.35
C VAL A 118 -5.48 5.30 2.74
N ILE A 119 -4.61 4.30 2.74
CA ILE A 119 -4.96 2.95 2.24
C ILE A 119 -6.09 2.36 3.09
N ALA A 120 -6.00 2.44 4.42
CA ALA A 120 -7.06 1.97 5.32
C ALA A 120 -8.40 2.66 5.04
N GLN A 121 -8.39 3.98 4.81
CA GLN A 121 -9.58 4.76 4.43
C GLN A 121 -10.11 4.37 3.05
N ARG A 122 -9.25 4.00 2.11
CA ARG A 122 -9.70 3.48 0.81
C ARG A 122 -10.39 2.13 0.98
N LEU A 123 -9.84 1.27 1.82
CA LEU A 123 -10.36 -0.08 2.05
C LEU A 123 -11.63 -0.11 2.92
N ASN A 124 -12.02 1.02 3.52
CA ASN A 124 -13.21 1.12 4.37
C ASN A 124 -14.16 2.25 3.92
N PRO A 125 -15.39 1.96 3.49
CA PRO A 125 -15.98 0.61 3.37
C PRO A 125 -15.42 -0.17 2.18
N ALA A 126 -15.69 -1.48 2.14
CA ALA A 126 -15.41 -2.30 0.97
C ALA A 126 -16.21 -1.79 -0.24
N ARG A 127 -15.52 -1.38 -1.30
CA ARG A 127 -16.12 -0.86 -2.53
C ARG A 127 -15.14 -0.83 -3.68
#